data_AF-A0A3D4S808-F1
#
_entry.id   AF-A0A3D4S808-F1
#
_cell.length_a   1.000
_cell.length_b   1.000
_cell.length_c   1.000
_cell.angle_alpha   90.00
_cell.angle_beta   90.00
_cell.angle_gamma   90.00
#
_symmetry.space_group_name_H-M   'P 1'
#
loop_
_entity.id
_entity.type
_entity.pdbx_description
1 polymer ?
#
loop_
_entity_poly.entity_id
_entity_poly.type
_entity_poly.pdbx_seq_one_letter_code
_entity_poly.pdbx_strand_id
1 'polypeptide(L)'
;MRKERRQAAIALFATIVLVAVFACACALKSNIKSCEVTFDGINGVGEGEYDGSYTADGATVYFAVGTDDESRDEWAKTFARFAEISSDNFRKALPDVYISPSAMPVFADKNGKITVALPVGIDETTALGWLLWAQSGNAAVPYGVFYGLAAALDKEGESAVFDASTARTAGFLTDLQFPIYEDGNLTAEERDYARAFSRDLADRLLKSGKTACEAASVTRAELSDFLRENYAAQLTDFTFYPYSRDYEYKVDEGCFTYYVNREFNDFILPKTEFDITYDFLSDWLRDNAATTEITDKTFGVTDMPHIDVSLDDGLKSRGISGEAYADYIKIYSVGAFSHEYAHHALKQTNKHGRLSEVLPELHANTSAYSRKMWFYLFSGASQTFTYDQSTDEKESYLAAFELYKKKLDGAMPSAVNFDFWLFADCLAALYCTPNEQPRFRAQIDSFYRYLANVYGGECVMRINAGEPDGSGKAFSDLVSEWYAYLASFASV
;
A
#
# COMPACT_ATOMS: atom_id res chain seq x y z
N MET A 1 -17.04 -67.54 -0.30
CA MET A 1 -18.32 -66.87 0.05
C MET A 1 -18.22 -65.55 0.81
N ARG A 2 -17.70 -65.44 2.05
CA ARG A 2 -17.64 -64.14 2.78
C ARG A 2 -16.59 -63.14 2.26
N LYS A 3 -15.46 -63.64 1.70
CA LYS A 3 -14.39 -62.80 1.12
C LYS A 3 -14.76 -62.23 -0.25
N GLU A 4 -15.38 -63.03 -1.12
CA GLU A 4 -15.81 -62.61 -2.47
C GLU A 4 -16.93 -61.56 -2.43
N ARG A 5 -17.87 -61.66 -1.47
CA ARG A 5 -18.91 -60.64 -1.28
C ARG A 5 -18.35 -59.28 -0.81
N ARG A 6 -17.26 -59.27 -0.05
CA ARG A 6 -16.58 -58.03 0.36
C ARG A 6 -15.82 -57.38 -0.80
N GLN A 7 -15.13 -58.17 -1.62
CA GLN A 7 -14.44 -57.64 -2.81
C GLN A 7 -15.41 -57.12 -3.87
N ALA A 8 -16.54 -57.79 -4.09
CA ALA A 8 -17.59 -57.32 -4.98
C ALA A 8 -18.24 -56.02 -4.50
N ALA A 9 -18.46 -55.86 -3.19
CA ALA A 9 -19.01 -54.63 -2.62
C ALA A 9 -18.05 -53.44 -2.71
N ILE A 10 -16.74 -53.66 -2.48
CA ILE A 10 -15.71 -52.62 -2.61
C ILE A 10 -15.53 -52.21 -4.07
N ALA A 11 -15.52 -53.17 -5.00
CA ALA A 11 -15.46 -52.89 -6.44
C ALA A 11 -16.70 -52.12 -6.91
N LEU A 12 -17.89 -52.48 -6.42
CA LEU A 12 -19.14 -51.77 -6.75
C LEU A 12 -19.13 -50.34 -6.21
N PHE A 13 -18.68 -50.13 -4.97
CA PHE A 13 -18.55 -48.78 -4.39
C PHE A 13 -17.52 -47.94 -5.13
N ALA A 14 -16.34 -48.50 -5.43
CA ALA A 14 -15.31 -47.83 -6.21
C ALA A 14 -15.80 -47.47 -7.62
N THR A 15 -16.60 -48.35 -8.25
CA THR A 15 -17.19 -48.09 -9.57
C THR A 15 -18.29 -47.04 -9.51
N ILE A 16 -19.13 -47.03 -8.47
CA ILE A 16 -20.17 -46.00 -8.28
C ILE A 16 -19.54 -44.63 -8.02
N VAL A 17 -18.48 -44.57 -7.19
CA VAL A 17 -17.74 -43.33 -6.95
C VAL A 17 -17.04 -42.86 -8.23
N LEU A 18 -16.37 -43.75 -8.97
CA LEU A 18 -15.74 -43.38 -10.25
C LEU A 18 -16.76 -42.91 -11.28
N VAL A 19 -17.92 -43.57 -11.38
CA VAL A 19 -18.98 -43.19 -12.33
C VAL A 19 -19.65 -41.88 -11.92
N ALA A 20 -19.83 -41.62 -10.62
CA ALA A 20 -20.34 -40.33 -10.14
C ALA A 20 -19.35 -39.18 -10.40
N VAL A 21 -18.06 -39.40 -10.17
CA VAL A 21 -16.99 -38.43 -10.45
C VAL A 21 -16.84 -38.19 -11.96
N PHE A 22 -16.85 -39.25 -12.78
CA PHE A 22 -16.83 -39.13 -14.24
C PHE A 22 -18.10 -38.52 -14.82
N ALA A 23 -19.28 -38.80 -14.25
CA ALA A 23 -20.53 -38.20 -14.69
C ALA A 23 -20.60 -36.72 -14.32
N CYS A 24 -20.04 -36.32 -13.17
CA CYS A 24 -19.91 -34.90 -12.79
C CYS A 24 -18.92 -34.18 -13.73
N ALA A 25 -17.74 -34.75 -13.97
CA ALA A 25 -16.74 -34.19 -14.89
C ALA A 25 -17.21 -34.14 -16.36
N CYS A 26 -17.93 -35.16 -16.86
CA CYS A 26 -18.52 -35.13 -18.20
C CYS A 26 -19.75 -34.21 -18.32
N ALA A 27 -20.49 -33.97 -17.23
CA ALA A 27 -21.60 -33.01 -17.23
C ALA A 27 -21.10 -31.56 -17.28
N LEU A 28 -19.93 -31.25 -16.69
CA LEU A 28 -19.33 -29.91 -16.74
C LEU A 28 -18.97 -29.48 -18.18
N LYS A 29 -18.35 -30.36 -18.97
CA LYS A 29 -18.04 -30.10 -20.40
C LYS A 29 -19.26 -29.74 -21.27
N SER A 30 -20.47 -30.09 -20.83
CA SER A 30 -21.71 -29.93 -21.61
C SER A 30 -22.47 -28.62 -21.38
N ASN A 31 -22.03 -27.77 -20.44
CA ASN A 31 -22.79 -26.59 -20.00
C ASN A 31 -22.17 -25.23 -20.38
N ILE A 32 -20.97 -25.20 -20.95
CA ILE A 32 -20.37 -23.95 -21.46
C ILE A 32 -20.97 -23.64 -22.83
N LYS A 33 -21.67 -22.51 -22.92
CA LYS A 33 -22.31 -22.03 -24.15
C LYS A 33 -21.39 -21.05 -24.85
N SER A 34 -21.33 -21.11 -26.18
CA SER A 34 -20.73 -20.04 -26.97
C SER A 34 -21.44 -18.72 -26.68
N CYS A 35 -20.69 -17.65 -26.49
CA CYS A 35 -21.22 -16.29 -26.43
C CYS A 35 -20.38 -15.34 -27.29
N GLU A 36 -20.80 -14.08 -27.38
CA GLU A 36 -20.02 -13.01 -27.98
C GLU A 36 -20.26 -11.77 -27.11
N VAL A 37 -19.37 -11.56 -26.16
CA VAL A 37 -19.46 -10.46 -25.19
C VAL A 37 -18.15 -9.69 -25.23
N THR A 38 -18.24 -8.37 -25.38
CA THR A 38 -17.13 -7.47 -25.13
C THR A 38 -17.34 -6.84 -23.77
N PHE A 39 -16.34 -6.94 -22.91
CA PHE A 39 -16.34 -6.26 -21.62
C PHE A 39 -15.33 -5.12 -21.68
N ASP A 40 -15.83 -3.89 -21.59
CA ASP A 40 -15.00 -2.70 -21.40
C ASP A 40 -14.70 -2.59 -19.91
N GLY A 41 -13.60 -3.25 -19.51
CA GLY A 41 -13.08 -3.23 -18.15
C GLY A 41 -12.85 -1.81 -17.62
N ILE A 42 -12.75 -1.66 -16.30
CA ILE A 42 -12.40 -0.36 -15.71
C ILE A 42 -10.92 -0.24 -15.57
N ASN A 43 -10.38 0.87 -16.08
CA ASN A 43 -8.95 1.11 -16.16
C ASN A 43 -8.22 -0.09 -16.79
N GLY A 44 -8.84 -0.72 -17.80
CA GLY A 44 -8.31 -1.88 -18.53
C GLY A 44 -8.45 -3.24 -17.84
N VAL A 45 -9.05 -3.34 -16.64
CA VAL A 45 -9.15 -4.62 -15.90
C VAL A 45 -10.22 -5.53 -16.48
N GLY A 46 -9.82 -6.73 -16.90
CA GLY A 46 -10.72 -7.70 -17.53
C GLY A 46 -11.17 -7.30 -18.93
N GLU A 47 -10.65 -6.20 -19.47
CA GLU A 47 -11.00 -5.73 -20.82
C GLU A 47 -10.69 -6.80 -21.87
N GLY A 48 -11.68 -7.11 -22.71
CA GLY A 48 -11.49 -8.09 -23.78
C GLY A 48 -12.77 -8.67 -24.36
N GLU A 49 -12.57 -9.58 -25.31
CA GLU A 49 -13.62 -10.38 -25.94
C GLU A 49 -13.79 -11.72 -25.22
N TYR A 50 -15.04 -12.17 -25.10
CA TYR A 50 -15.45 -13.37 -24.37
C TYR A 50 -16.32 -14.25 -25.27
N ASP A 51 -15.92 -15.51 -25.42
CA ASP A 51 -16.53 -16.47 -26.35
C ASP A 51 -17.22 -17.67 -25.68
N GLY A 52 -17.09 -17.79 -24.36
CA GLY A 52 -17.71 -18.85 -23.57
C GLY A 52 -18.47 -18.28 -22.38
N SER A 53 -19.61 -18.88 -22.04
CA SER A 53 -20.35 -18.54 -20.83
C SER A 53 -20.95 -19.75 -20.12
N TYR A 54 -21.08 -19.63 -18.81
CA TYR A 54 -21.69 -20.62 -17.92
C TYR A 54 -22.58 -19.89 -16.90
N THR A 55 -23.71 -20.47 -16.52
CA THR A 55 -24.61 -19.87 -15.52
C THR A 55 -24.65 -20.74 -14.27
N ALA A 56 -24.33 -20.14 -13.12
CA ALA A 56 -24.43 -20.77 -11.80
C ALA A 56 -25.01 -19.81 -10.78
N ASP A 57 -25.97 -20.28 -9.98
CA ASP A 57 -26.56 -19.57 -8.83
C ASP A 57 -26.96 -18.11 -9.10
N GLY A 58 -27.52 -17.84 -10.28
CA GLY A 58 -27.99 -16.52 -10.69
C GLY A 58 -26.92 -15.58 -11.26
N ALA A 59 -25.64 -15.97 -11.26
CA ALA A 59 -24.55 -15.26 -11.92
C ALA A 59 -24.19 -15.90 -13.26
N THR A 60 -23.74 -15.06 -14.21
CA THR A 60 -23.14 -15.53 -15.46
C THR A 60 -21.63 -15.40 -15.37
N VAL A 61 -20.93 -16.50 -15.65
CA VAL A 61 -19.49 -16.58 -15.76
C VAL A 61 -19.13 -16.50 -17.24
N TYR A 62 -18.27 -15.57 -17.61
CA TYR A 62 -17.77 -15.37 -18.96
C TYR A 62 -16.29 -15.76 -19.05
N PHE A 63 -15.91 -16.45 -20.12
CA PHE A 63 -14.53 -16.86 -20.41
C PHE A 63 -13.97 -16.08 -21.59
N ALA A 64 -12.81 -15.45 -21.39
CA ALA A 64 -12.13 -14.69 -22.41
C ALA A 64 -11.71 -15.59 -23.59
N VAL A 65 -11.68 -15.01 -24.79
CA VAL A 65 -11.15 -15.65 -26.00
C VAL A 65 -9.73 -16.17 -25.72
N GLY A 66 -9.49 -17.42 -26.06
CA GLY A 66 -8.19 -18.07 -25.86
C GLY A 66 -7.99 -18.76 -24.50
N THR A 67 -8.97 -18.71 -23.58
CA THR A 67 -8.97 -19.56 -22.38
C THR A 67 -9.11 -21.02 -22.80
N ASP A 68 -8.17 -21.89 -22.41
CA ASP A 68 -8.19 -23.32 -22.77
C ASP A 68 -9.30 -24.13 -22.06
N ASP A 69 -9.61 -25.30 -22.60
CA ASP A 69 -10.67 -26.17 -22.10
C ASP A 69 -10.41 -26.69 -20.69
N GLU A 70 -9.14 -26.89 -20.30
CA GLU A 70 -8.77 -27.39 -18.97
C GLU A 70 -9.07 -26.33 -17.90
N SER A 71 -8.68 -25.09 -18.15
CA SER A 71 -8.98 -23.93 -17.31
C SER A 71 -10.48 -23.70 -17.20
N ARG A 72 -11.22 -23.83 -18.30
CA ARG A 72 -12.69 -23.72 -18.31
C ARG A 72 -13.36 -24.78 -17.43
N ASP A 73 -12.90 -26.03 -17.52
CA ASP A 73 -13.40 -27.14 -16.71
C ASP A 73 -13.06 -26.96 -15.22
N GLU A 74 -11.87 -26.46 -14.90
CA GLU A 74 -11.45 -26.13 -13.53
C GLU A 74 -12.35 -25.06 -12.91
N TRP A 75 -12.53 -23.94 -13.62
CA TRP A 75 -13.42 -22.87 -13.15
C TRP A 75 -14.85 -23.34 -12.92
N ALA A 76 -15.39 -24.15 -13.81
CA ALA A 76 -16.74 -24.70 -13.62
C ALA A 76 -16.85 -25.56 -12.35
N LYS A 77 -15.77 -26.25 -11.91
CA LYS A 77 -15.75 -26.93 -10.59
C LYS A 77 -15.73 -25.93 -9.45
N THR A 78 -14.87 -24.92 -9.53
CA THR A 78 -14.78 -23.86 -8.51
C THR A 78 -16.10 -23.12 -8.35
N PHE A 79 -16.83 -22.83 -9.42
CA PHE A 79 -18.16 -22.23 -9.34
C PHE A 79 -19.23 -23.17 -8.77
N ALA A 80 -19.17 -24.47 -9.09
CA ALA A 80 -20.05 -25.45 -8.45
C ALA A 80 -19.77 -25.50 -6.94
N ARG A 81 -18.50 -25.45 -6.53
CA ARG A 81 -18.10 -25.39 -5.13
C ARG A 81 -18.54 -24.11 -4.45
N PHE A 82 -18.36 -22.96 -5.10
CA PHE A 82 -18.89 -21.68 -4.62
C PHE A 82 -20.40 -21.75 -4.39
N ALA A 83 -21.16 -22.32 -5.33
CA ALA A 83 -22.61 -22.44 -5.20
C ALA A 83 -23.02 -23.27 -3.96
N GLU A 84 -22.31 -24.37 -3.67
CA GLU A 84 -22.52 -25.16 -2.44
C GLU A 84 -22.25 -24.33 -1.16
N ILE A 85 -21.18 -23.52 -1.16
CA ILE A 85 -20.79 -22.70 -0.01
C ILE A 85 -21.77 -21.53 0.20
N SER A 86 -22.15 -20.87 -0.90
CA SER A 86 -23.03 -19.70 -0.98
C SER A 86 -24.45 -20.03 -0.55
N SER A 87 -25.06 -21.09 -1.11
CA SER A 87 -26.49 -21.38 -0.95
C SER A 87 -26.91 -21.60 0.51
N ASP A 88 -25.99 -22.08 1.33
CA ASP A 88 -26.25 -22.39 2.74
C ASP A 88 -25.98 -21.20 3.66
N ASN A 89 -25.28 -20.16 3.18
CA ASN A 89 -24.63 -19.19 4.05
C ASN A 89 -24.75 -17.72 3.61
N PHE A 90 -25.12 -17.40 2.37
CA PHE A 90 -25.14 -16.02 1.87
C PHE A 90 -26.49 -15.69 1.21
N ARG A 91 -26.96 -14.45 1.39
CA ARG A 91 -28.31 -14.02 0.96
C ARG A 91 -28.33 -13.11 -0.27
N LYS A 92 -27.17 -12.65 -0.74
CA LYS A 92 -27.07 -11.69 -1.86
C LYS A 92 -26.73 -12.43 -3.16
N ALA A 93 -27.23 -11.93 -4.28
CA ALA A 93 -26.87 -12.46 -5.59
C ALA A 93 -25.42 -12.09 -5.92
N LEU A 94 -24.67 -13.03 -6.48
CA LEU A 94 -23.33 -12.77 -7.00
C LEU A 94 -23.46 -11.96 -8.32
N PRO A 95 -22.61 -10.94 -8.55
CA PRO A 95 -22.53 -10.28 -9.85
C PRO A 95 -21.99 -11.22 -10.94
N ASP A 96 -22.07 -10.78 -12.20
CA ASP A 96 -21.41 -11.48 -13.31
C ASP A 96 -19.89 -11.56 -13.08
N VAL A 97 -19.30 -12.66 -13.53
CA VAL A 97 -17.89 -12.98 -13.32
C VAL A 97 -17.17 -13.10 -14.66
N TYR A 98 -16.00 -12.48 -14.78
CA TYR A 98 -15.19 -12.46 -15.99
C TYR A 98 -13.84 -13.15 -15.75
N ILE A 99 -13.57 -14.23 -16.48
CA ILE A 99 -12.32 -14.98 -16.39
C ILE A 99 -11.42 -14.58 -17.55
N SER A 100 -10.25 -14.00 -17.24
CA SER A 100 -9.28 -13.55 -18.25
C SER A 100 -7.85 -13.58 -17.71
N PRO A 101 -6.83 -13.90 -18.51
CA PRO A 101 -5.42 -13.77 -18.10
C PRO A 101 -5.01 -12.36 -17.67
N SER A 102 -5.71 -11.32 -18.14
CA SER A 102 -5.47 -9.91 -17.80
C SER A 102 -6.33 -9.40 -16.63
N ALA A 103 -7.14 -10.26 -16.03
CA ALA A 103 -8.03 -9.86 -14.94
C ALA A 103 -7.27 -9.62 -13.63
N MET A 104 -7.79 -8.70 -12.84
CA MET A 104 -7.44 -8.55 -11.42
C MET A 104 -8.67 -8.87 -10.57
N PRO A 105 -8.48 -9.51 -9.41
CA PRO A 105 -9.59 -9.86 -8.55
C PRO A 105 -10.44 -8.66 -8.12
N VAL A 106 -11.74 -8.73 -8.41
CA VAL A 106 -12.83 -7.85 -7.95
C VAL A 106 -12.55 -6.34 -7.85
N PHE A 107 -13.31 -5.54 -8.60
CA PHE A 107 -13.28 -4.08 -8.51
C PHE A 107 -14.69 -3.49 -8.52
N ALA A 108 -14.84 -2.26 -8.02
CA ALA A 108 -16.08 -1.52 -8.17
C ALA A 108 -16.09 -0.85 -9.55
N ASP A 109 -17.23 -0.94 -10.24
CA ASP A 109 -17.37 -0.32 -11.53
C ASP A 109 -17.51 1.23 -11.42
N LYS A 110 -17.52 1.96 -12.53
CA LYS A 110 -17.65 3.44 -12.55
C LYS A 110 -18.97 3.94 -11.96
N ASN A 111 -19.95 3.06 -11.78
CA ASN A 111 -21.23 3.31 -11.13
C ASN A 111 -21.28 2.74 -9.70
N GLY A 112 -20.16 2.22 -9.18
CA GLY A 112 -20.06 1.58 -7.88
C GLY A 112 -20.60 0.14 -7.83
N LYS A 113 -20.92 -0.49 -8.97
CA LYS A 113 -21.34 -1.90 -9.02
C LYS A 113 -20.12 -2.80 -8.91
N ILE A 114 -20.07 -3.68 -7.92
CA ILE A 114 -19.00 -4.67 -7.81
C ILE A 114 -19.01 -5.58 -9.03
N THR A 115 -17.89 -5.64 -9.74
CA THR A 115 -17.60 -6.57 -10.83
C THR A 115 -16.51 -7.52 -10.39
N VAL A 116 -16.72 -8.81 -10.63
CA VAL A 116 -15.71 -9.83 -10.35
C VAL A 116 -15.00 -10.15 -11.66
N ALA A 117 -13.72 -9.82 -11.74
CA ALA A 117 -12.84 -10.40 -12.75
C ALA A 117 -11.81 -11.28 -12.02
N LEU A 118 -11.48 -12.46 -12.54
CA LEU A 118 -10.53 -13.37 -11.90
C LEU A 118 -9.47 -13.84 -12.92
N PRO A 119 -8.17 -13.79 -12.56
CA PRO A 119 -7.11 -14.24 -13.44
C PRO A 119 -7.14 -15.74 -13.65
N VAL A 120 -6.77 -16.19 -14.85
CA VAL A 120 -6.53 -17.62 -15.11
C VAL A 120 -5.36 -18.09 -14.24
N GLY A 121 -5.54 -19.21 -13.52
CA GLY A 121 -4.50 -19.81 -12.68
C GLY A 121 -4.44 -19.32 -11.22
N ILE A 122 -5.38 -18.47 -10.78
CA ILE A 122 -5.57 -18.18 -9.35
C ILE A 122 -5.97 -19.45 -8.59
N ASP A 123 -5.47 -19.63 -7.37
CA ASP A 123 -5.85 -20.79 -6.57
C ASP A 123 -7.33 -20.75 -6.15
N GLU A 124 -7.93 -21.93 -5.99
CA GLU A 124 -9.37 -22.07 -5.74
C GLU A 124 -9.81 -21.38 -4.45
N THR A 125 -9.03 -21.46 -3.36
CA THR A 125 -9.41 -20.83 -2.08
C THR A 125 -9.41 -19.31 -2.20
N THR A 126 -8.41 -18.74 -2.88
CA THR A 126 -8.34 -17.30 -3.16
C THR A 126 -9.50 -16.87 -4.05
N ALA A 127 -9.84 -17.64 -5.09
CA ALA A 127 -10.99 -17.37 -5.96
C ALA A 127 -12.32 -17.39 -5.17
N LEU A 128 -12.54 -18.42 -4.35
CA LEU A 128 -13.71 -18.55 -3.50
C LEU A 128 -13.80 -17.38 -2.51
N GLY A 129 -12.69 -16.97 -1.89
CA GLY A 129 -12.64 -15.80 -1.02
C GLY A 129 -13.11 -14.53 -1.72
N TRP A 130 -12.72 -14.33 -2.98
CA TRP A 130 -13.14 -13.17 -3.76
C TRP A 130 -14.61 -13.20 -4.16
N LEU A 131 -15.12 -14.37 -4.54
CA LEU A 131 -16.53 -14.56 -4.83
C LEU A 131 -17.39 -14.29 -3.59
N LEU A 132 -16.96 -14.77 -2.41
CA LEU A 132 -17.63 -14.50 -1.14
C LEU A 132 -17.56 -13.02 -0.76
N TRP A 133 -16.40 -12.37 -0.95
CA TRP A 133 -16.24 -10.93 -0.72
C TRP A 133 -17.21 -10.14 -1.60
N ALA A 134 -17.24 -10.43 -2.90
CA ALA A 134 -18.10 -9.76 -3.87
C ALA A 134 -19.59 -9.97 -3.58
N GLN A 135 -19.98 -11.21 -3.25
CA GLN A 135 -21.34 -11.54 -2.86
C GLN A 135 -21.77 -10.81 -1.59
N SER A 136 -20.87 -10.66 -0.60
CA SER A 136 -21.18 -9.95 0.64
C SER A 136 -21.53 -8.48 0.40
N GLY A 137 -20.93 -7.85 -0.60
CA GLY A 137 -21.01 -6.42 -0.85
C GLY A 137 -20.57 -5.56 0.34
N ASN A 138 -19.76 -6.11 1.25
CA ASN A 138 -19.28 -5.43 2.45
C ASN A 138 -17.81 -5.03 2.29
N ALA A 139 -17.59 -3.88 1.64
CA ALA A 139 -16.24 -3.36 1.39
C ALA A 139 -15.46 -2.97 2.67
N ALA A 140 -16.13 -2.93 3.83
CA ALA A 140 -15.51 -2.59 5.12
C ALA A 140 -14.85 -3.77 5.82
N VAL A 141 -15.09 -5.01 5.38
CA VAL A 141 -14.48 -6.21 5.94
C VAL A 141 -13.26 -6.59 5.09
N PRO A 142 -12.07 -6.78 5.69
CA PRO A 142 -10.87 -7.15 4.97
C PRO A 142 -11.01 -8.50 4.24
N TYR A 143 -10.35 -8.62 3.10
CA TYR A 143 -10.36 -9.81 2.26
C TYR A 143 -10.03 -11.10 3.03
N GLY A 144 -9.10 -11.03 3.98
CA GLY A 144 -8.65 -12.17 4.78
C GLY A 144 -9.77 -12.88 5.55
N VAL A 145 -10.84 -12.18 5.92
CA VAL A 145 -12.02 -12.84 6.53
C VAL A 145 -12.70 -13.76 5.53
N PHE A 146 -12.85 -13.32 4.28
CA PHE A 146 -13.50 -14.10 3.22
C PHE A 146 -12.63 -15.23 2.71
N TYR A 147 -11.32 -14.99 2.58
CA TYR A 147 -10.36 -16.07 2.35
C TYR A 147 -10.46 -17.13 3.46
N GLY A 148 -10.47 -16.69 4.73
CA GLY A 148 -10.61 -17.58 5.87
C GLY A 148 -11.91 -18.39 5.85
N LEU A 149 -13.03 -17.75 5.52
CA LEU A 149 -14.34 -18.42 5.39
C LEU A 149 -14.34 -19.42 4.25
N ALA A 150 -13.76 -19.09 3.09
CA ALA A 150 -13.58 -20.03 2.00
C ALA A 150 -12.79 -21.26 2.48
N ALA A 151 -11.65 -21.05 3.13
CA ALA A 151 -10.80 -22.12 3.64
C ALA A 151 -11.43 -22.95 4.78
N ALA A 152 -12.28 -22.35 5.62
CA ALA A 152 -12.95 -23.05 6.72
C ALA A 152 -14.15 -23.87 6.24
N LEU A 153 -14.88 -23.35 5.25
CA LEU A 153 -16.03 -24.02 4.65
C LEU A 153 -15.60 -25.09 3.65
N ASP A 154 -14.42 -24.92 3.05
CA ASP A 154 -13.79 -25.95 2.25
C ASP A 154 -13.22 -27.05 3.15
N LYS A 155 -13.96 -28.15 3.24
CA LYS A 155 -13.67 -29.26 4.16
C LYS A 155 -12.48 -30.14 3.70
N GLU A 156 -11.85 -29.82 2.57
CA GLU A 156 -10.72 -30.57 2.01
C GLU A 156 -9.38 -30.04 2.55
N GLY A 157 -9.10 -30.35 3.82
CA GLY A 157 -7.77 -30.15 4.39
C GLY A 157 -7.81 -30.07 5.91
N GLU A 158 -6.99 -30.89 6.58
CA GLU A 158 -6.76 -30.71 8.02
C GLU A 158 -6.16 -29.31 8.26
N SER A 159 -6.71 -28.60 9.24
CA SER A 159 -6.21 -27.28 9.63
C SER A 159 -4.81 -27.43 10.22
N ALA A 160 -3.82 -26.75 9.64
CA ALA A 160 -2.58 -26.51 10.35
C ALA A 160 -2.92 -25.70 11.60
N VAL A 161 -2.57 -26.21 12.78
CA VAL A 161 -2.86 -25.52 14.04
C VAL A 161 -2.10 -24.20 14.05
N PHE A 162 -2.83 -23.09 14.00
CA PHE A 162 -2.27 -21.76 14.18
C PHE A 162 -2.05 -21.48 15.67
N ASP A 163 -0.85 -21.09 16.05
CA ASP A 163 -0.56 -20.63 17.41
C ASP A 163 -0.94 -19.15 17.56
N ALA A 164 -2.03 -18.87 18.28
CA ALA A 164 -2.48 -17.50 18.50
C ALA A 164 -1.40 -16.60 19.14
N SER A 165 -0.46 -17.18 19.90
CA SER A 165 0.61 -16.42 20.56
C SER A 165 1.66 -15.85 19.59
N THR A 166 1.78 -16.45 18.40
CA THR A 166 2.72 -16.02 17.36
C THR A 166 2.12 -14.98 16.41
N ALA A 167 0.85 -14.61 16.58
CA ALA A 167 0.20 -13.56 15.79
C ALA A 167 0.88 -12.19 15.98
N ARG A 168 1.21 -11.86 17.23
CA ARG A 168 1.78 -10.57 17.61
C ARG A 168 3.17 -10.30 17.02
N THR A 169 3.94 -11.35 16.78
CA THR A 169 5.32 -11.23 16.28
C THR A 169 5.40 -11.07 14.77
N ALA A 170 4.39 -11.51 14.03
CA ALA A 170 4.42 -11.50 12.58
C ALA A 170 3.87 -10.21 11.95
N GLY A 171 3.35 -9.25 12.72
CA GLY A 171 3.05 -7.89 12.24
C GLY A 171 1.90 -7.78 11.22
N PHE A 172 2.07 -8.34 10.01
CA PHE A 172 1.15 -8.26 8.87
C PHE A 172 -0.14 -9.08 9.03
N LEU A 173 -0.17 -10.08 9.92
CA LEU A 173 -1.31 -10.99 10.03
C LEU A 173 -2.62 -10.29 10.35
N THR A 174 -2.55 -9.25 11.17
CA THR A 174 -3.70 -8.52 11.68
C THR A 174 -4.34 -7.63 10.63
N ASP A 175 -3.65 -7.43 9.52
CA ASP A 175 -4.05 -6.49 8.50
C ASP A 175 -5.15 -7.14 7.62
N LEU A 176 -5.10 -8.47 7.45
CA LEU A 176 -6.09 -9.26 6.68
C LEU A 176 -6.32 -8.72 5.25
N GLN A 177 -5.34 -8.01 4.70
CA GLN A 177 -5.43 -7.30 3.43
C GLN A 177 -5.16 -8.23 2.25
N PHE A 178 -5.79 -7.98 1.12
CA PHE A 178 -5.67 -8.84 -0.05
C PHE A 178 -4.22 -9.08 -0.56
N PRO A 179 -3.34 -8.06 -0.66
CA PRO A 179 -2.02 -8.27 -1.26
C PRO A 179 -1.18 -9.33 -0.52
N ILE A 180 -1.44 -9.57 0.76
CA ILE A 180 -0.79 -10.62 1.58
C ILE A 180 -0.98 -12.02 0.97
N TYR A 181 -2.09 -12.25 0.28
CA TYR A 181 -2.47 -13.56 -0.28
C TYR A 181 -2.02 -13.73 -1.73
N GLU A 182 -1.47 -12.69 -2.36
CA GLU A 182 -0.94 -12.75 -3.72
C GLU A 182 0.47 -13.34 -3.76
N ASP A 183 0.76 -14.06 -4.85
CA ASP A 183 2.11 -14.53 -5.10
C ASP A 183 3.07 -13.36 -5.38
N GLY A 184 4.25 -13.39 -4.76
CA GLY A 184 5.29 -12.38 -4.95
C GLY A 184 5.23 -11.17 -4.01
N ASN A 185 4.13 -10.99 -3.27
CA ASN A 185 4.02 -9.91 -2.28
C ASN A 185 4.69 -10.22 -0.94
N LEU A 186 4.61 -11.48 -0.51
CA LEU A 186 5.28 -12.02 0.68
C LEU A 186 6.07 -13.27 0.29
N THR A 187 6.98 -13.69 1.18
CA THR A 187 7.59 -15.02 1.04
C THR A 187 6.51 -16.10 1.10
N ALA A 188 6.78 -17.27 0.52
CA ALA A 188 5.82 -18.38 0.54
C ALA A 188 5.47 -18.81 1.98
N GLU A 189 6.45 -18.81 2.88
CA GLU A 189 6.28 -19.16 4.29
C GLU A 189 5.36 -18.16 5.02
N GLU A 190 5.55 -16.86 4.80
CA GLU A 190 4.71 -15.80 5.39
C GLU A 190 3.29 -15.81 4.83
N ARG A 191 3.15 -16.07 3.52
CA ARG A 191 1.84 -16.18 2.88
C ARG A 191 1.06 -17.39 3.39
N ASP A 192 1.68 -18.55 3.48
CA ASP A 192 1.04 -19.74 4.06
C ASP A 192 0.64 -19.52 5.53
N TYR A 193 1.47 -18.78 6.26
CA TYR A 193 1.18 -18.40 7.63
C TYR A 193 -0.01 -17.42 7.74
N ALA A 194 -0.13 -16.43 6.84
CA ALA A 194 -1.30 -15.55 6.74
C ALA A 194 -2.58 -16.32 6.38
N ARG A 195 -2.48 -17.29 5.47
CA ARG A 195 -3.59 -18.18 5.09
C ARG A 195 -4.06 -19.01 6.30
N ALA A 196 -3.13 -19.55 7.08
CA ALA A 196 -3.44 -20.28 8.31
C ALA A 196 -4.12 -19.41 9.37
N PHE A 197 -3.62 -18.18 9.58
CA PHE A 197 -4.24 -17.21 10.48
C PHE A 197 -5.69 -16.88 10.08
N SER A 198 -5.91 -16.63 8.78
CA SER A 198 -7.22 -16.29 8.23
C SER A 198 -8.23 -17.41 8.43
N ARG A 199 -7.79 -18.66 8.23
CA ARG A 199 -8.61 -19.84 8.51
C ARG A 199 -8.91 -20.00 10.00
N ASP A 200 -7.93 -19.84 10.90
CA ASP A 200 -8.17 -19.91 12.36
C ASP A 200 -9.15 -18.83 12.82
N LEU A 201 -9.02 -17.60 12.29
CA LEU A 201 -9.96 -16.51 12.52
C LEU A 201 -11.39 -16.92 12.14
N ALA A 202 -11.58 -17.44 10.93
CA ALA A 202 -12.89 -17.89 10.45
C ALA A 202 -13.44 -19.05 11.30
N ASP A 203 -12.62 -20.06 11.61
CA ASP A 203 -13.00 -21.20 12.46
C ASP A 203 -13.47 -20.75 13.84
N ARG A 204 -12.78 -19.79 14.46
CA ARG A 204 -13.19 -19.27 15.77
C ARG A 204 -14.47 -18.43 15.69
N LEU A 205 -14.62 -17.60 14.65
CA LEU A 205 -15.86 -16.87 14.41
C LEU A 205 -17.04 -17.84 14.26
N LEU A 206 -16.90 -18.90 13.47
CA LEU A 206 -17.94 -19.93 13.31
C LEU A 206 -18.21 -20.69 14.61
N LYS A 207 -17.17 -21.08 15.36
CA LYS A 207 -17.30 -21.77 16.67
C LYS A 207 -17.95 -20.91 17.75
N SER A 208 -17.91 -19.58 17.63
CA SER A 208 -18.62 -18.65 18.53
C SER A 208 -20.14 -18.63 18.32
N GLY A 209 -20.66 -19.44 17.40
CA GLY A 209 -22.10 -19.55 17.11
C GLY A 209 -22.56 -18.65 15.97
N LYS A 210 -21.66 -17.93 15.30
CA LYS A 210 -21.97 -17.17 14.07
C LYS A 210 -22.08 -18.12 12.88
N THR A 211 -23.08 -17.90 12.04
CA THR A 211 -23.15 -18.44 10.67
C THR A 211 -22.08 -17.79 9.79
N ALA A 212 -21.76 -18.36 8.62
CA ALA A 212 -20.85 -17.71 7.69
C ALA A 212 -21.37 -16.36 7.17
N CYS A 213 -22.70 -16.19 7.02
CA CYS A 213 -23.31 -14.89 6.74
C CYS A 213 -22.94 -13.84 7.79
N GLU A 214 -23.08 -14.22 9.07
CA GLU A 214 -22.84 -13.33 10.21
C GLU A 214 -21.35 -13.05 10.40
N ALA A 215 -20.49 -14.04 10.12
CA ALA A 215 -19.04 -13.87 10.12
C ALA A 215 -18.57 -12.93 8.98
N ALA A 216 -19.17 -13.01 7.80
CA ALA A 216 -18.91 -12.11 6.67
C ALA A 216 -19.52 -10.70 6.83
N SER A 217 -20.47 -10.54 7.75
CA SER A 217 -21.17 -9.28 8.00
C SER A 217 -20.72 -8.59 9.29
N VAL A 218 -19.61 -9.03 9.89
CA VAL A 218 -19.03 -8.34 11.04
C VAL A 218 -18.67 -6.90 10.65
N THR A 219 -18.87 -5.98 11.57
CA THR A 219 -18.36 -4.62 11.42
C THR A 219 -16.85 -4.60 11.68
N ARG A 220 -16.17 -3.58 11.14
CA ARG A 220 -14.74 -3.33 11.43
C ARG A 220 -14.46 -3.23 12.94
N ALA A 221 -15.38 -2.65 13.70
CA ALA A 221 -15.29 -2.55 15.17
C ALA A 221 -15.38 -3.92 15.84
N GLU A 222 -16.40 -4.73 15.49
CA GLU A 222 -16.54 -6.10 16.02
C GLU A 222 -15.34 -6.98 15.66
N LEU A 223 -14.83 -6.87 14.44
CA LEU A 223 -13.63 -7.60 14.03
C LEU A 223 -12.39 -7.14 14.81
N SER A 224 -12.23 -5.84 15.02
CA SER A 224 -11.12 -5.29 15.82
C SER A 224 -11.19 -5.72 17.28
N ASP A 225 -12.39 -5.73 17.89
CA ASP A 225 -12.58 -6.23 19.25
C ASP A 225 -12.27 -7.73 19.33
N PHE A 226 -12.75 -8.53 18.36
CA PHE A 226 -12.45 -9.95 18.27
C PHE A 226 -10.94 -10.22 18.16
N LEU A 227 -10.23 -9.47 17.31
CA LEU A 227 -8.79 -9.58 17.15
C LEU A 227 -8.04 -9.22 18.43
N ARG A 228 -8.50 -8.19 19.15
CA ARG A 228 -7.91 -7.78 20.42
C ARG A 228 -8.06 -8.85 21.50
N GLU A 229 -9.25 -9.44 21.60
CA GLU A 229 -9.57 -10.45 22.60
C GLU A 229 -8.86 -11.78 22.36
N ASN A 230 -8.73 -12.20 21.09
CA ASN A 230 -8.26 -13.54 20.75
C ASN A 230 -6.78 -13.60 20.33
N TYR A 231 -6.23 -12.49 19.83
CA TYR A 231 -4.89 -12.45 19.27
C TYR A 231 -4.02 -11.29 19.79
N ALA A 232 -4.55 -10.47 20.72
CA ALA A 232 -3.91 -9.24 21.20
C ALA A 232 -3.50 -8.30 20.04
N ALA A 233 -4.39 -8.20 19.05
CA ALA A 233 -4.19 -7.56 17.75
C ALA A 233 -5.23 -6.46 17.46
N GLN A 234 -4.94 -5.60 16.48
CA GLN A 234 -5.88 -4.61 15.97
C GLN A 234 -5.72 -4.49 14.44
N LEU A 235 -6.82 -4.19 13.74
CA LEU A 235 -6.78 -3.92 12.30
C LEU A 235 -5.98 -2.66 11.99
N THR A 236 -5.30 -2.65 10.84
CA THR A 236 -4.69 -1.43 10.26
C THR A 236 -5.74 -0.46 9.78
N ASP A 237 -5.44 0.83 9.85
CA ASP A 237 -6.33 1.92 9.43
C ASP A 237 -6.41 2.14 7.91
N PHE A 238 -5.52 1.51 7.15
CA PHE A 238 -5.57 1.46 5.70
C PHE A 238 -6.15 0.14 5.19
N THR A 239 -6.74 0.17 3.99
CA THR A 239 -7.23 -1.02 3.28
C THR A 239 -6.78 -1.02 1.82
N PHE A 240 -6.24 -2.14 1.36
CA PHE A 240 -5.80 -2.33 -0.02
C PHE A 240 -6.92 -2.92 -0.88
N TYR A 241 -7.08 -2.36 -2.07
CA TYR A 241 -7.99 -2.82 -3.09
C TYR A 241 -7.22 -3.03 -4.39
N PRO A 242 -7.44 -4.14 -5.11
CA PRO A 242 -7.04 -4.25 -6.51
C PRO A 242 -7.65 -3.09 -7.30
N TYR A 243 -6.88 -2.51 -8.23
CA TYR A 243 -7.34 -1.29 -8.90
C TYR A 243 -7.29 -1.35 -10.42
N SER A 244 -6.11 -1.48 -11.01
CA SER A 244 -5.97 -1.42 -12.47
C SER A 244 -4.72 -2.10 -13.01
N ARG A 245 -4.65 -2.22 -14.34
CA ARG A 245 -3.45 -2.75 -14.99
C ARG A 245 -2.21 -1.86 -14.77
N ASP A 246 -2.42 -0.55 -14.78
CA ASP A 246 -1.34 0.45 -14.65
C ASP A 246 -0.99 0.70 -13.17
N TYR A 247 -1.97 0.55 -12.28
CA TYR A 247 -1.82 0.69 -10.83
C TYR A 247 -2.31 -0.56 -10.11
N GLU A 248 -1.40 -1.24 -9.44
CA GLU A 248 -1.63 -2.51 -8.78
C GLU A 248 -2.66 -2.38 -7.64
N TYR A 249 -2.50 -1.33 -6.82
CA TYR A 249 -3.34 -1.12 -5.65
C TYR A 249 -3.94 0.28 -5.59
N LYS A 250 -5.18 0.33 -5.13
CA LYS A 250 -5.80 1.51 -4.52
C LYS A 250 -5.84 1.30 -3.02
N VAL A 251 -5.37 2.27 -2.24
CA VAL A 251 -5.38 2.19 -0.77
C VAL A 251 -6.15 3.36 -0.20
N ASP A 252 -7.13 3.11 0.65
CA ASP A 252 -7.85 4.17 1.36
C ASP A 252 -7.33 4.25 2.81
N GLU A 253 -6.94 5.44 3.26
CA GLU A 253 -6.41 5.71 4.60
C GLU A 253 -6.70 7.17 5.02
N GLY A 254 -7.51 7.38 6.05
CA GLY A 254 -7.83 8.73 6.52
C GLY A 254 -8.46 9.60 5.41
N CYS A 255 -7.82 10.72 5.08
CA CYS A 255 -8.24 11.60 3.98
C CYS A 255 -7.57 11.26 2.63
N PHE A 256 -6.80 10.18 2.56
CA PHE A 256 -6.04 9.81 1.38
C PHE A 256 -6.66 8.64 0.62
N THR A 257 -6.61 8.72 -0.70
CA THR A 257 -6.64 7.55 -1.58
C THR A 257 -5.32 7.46 -2.32
N TYR A 258 -4.54 6.41 -2.05
CA TYR A 258 -3.29 6.13 -2.74
C TYR A 258 -3.53 5.25 -3.97
N TYR A 259 -2.84 5.56 -5.06
CA TYR A 259 -2.77 4.76 -6.28
C TYR A 259 -1.32 4.31 -6.47
N VAL A 260 -1.06 3.01 -6.33
CA VAL A 260 0.28 2.41 -6.35
C VAL A 260 0.55 1.84 -7.75
N ASN A 261 1.48 2.43 -8.49
CA ASN A 261 1.84 1.98 -9.83
C ASN A 261 2.58 0.63 -9.77
N ARG A 262 2.21 -0.32 -10.64
CA ARG A 262 2.83 -1.65 -10.73
C ARG A 262 4.30 -1.62 -11.13
N GLU A 263 4.70 -0.57 -11.85
CA GLU A 263 6.08 -0.35 -12.29
C GLU A 263 6.79 0.71 -11.44
N PHE A 264 6.21 1.10 -10.29
CA PHE A 264 6.82 2.10 -9.44
C PHE A 264 8.25 1.70 -9.07
N ASN A 265 9.16 2.62 -9.36
CA ASN A 265 10.55 2.53 -8.98
C ASN A 265 10.93 3.88 -8.38
N ASP A 266 11.32 3.87 -7.12
CA ASP A 266 11.61 5.10 -6.41
C ASP A 266 12.74 5.88 -7.11
N PHE A 267 12.50 7.17 -7.34
CA PHE A 267 13.41 8.05 -8.05
C PHE A 267 14.72 8.31 -7.29
N ILE A 268 14.75 8.06 -5.98
CA ILE A 268 15.91 8.31 -5.13
C ILE A 268 16.37 7.03 -4.40
N LEU A 269 15.44 6.31 -3.77
CA LEU A 269 15.72 5.14 -2.95
C LEU A 269 16.02 3.89 -3.80
N PRO A 270 16.99 3.07 -3.40
CA PRO A 270 17.19 1.77 -4.04
C PRO A 270 16.09 0.78 -3.63
N LYS A 271 15.86 -0.26 -4.44
CA LYS A 271 14.87 -1.32 -4.16
C LYS A 271 15.06 -2.03 -2.81
N THR A 272 16.27 -2.03 -2.26
CA THR A 272 16.55 -2.59 -0.93
C THR A 272 15.97 -1.76 0.22
N GLU A 273 15.55 -0.52 -0.04
CA GLU A 273 15.00 0.40 0.95
C GLU A 273 13.51 0.66 0.76
N PHE A 274 13.01 0.49 -0.47
CA PHE A 274 11.61 0.55 -0.80
C PHE A 274 11.33 -0.16 -2.13
N ASP A 275 10.28 -0.98 -2.15
CA ASP A 275 9.62 -1.45 -3.37
C ASP A 275 8.10 -1.53 -3.13
N ILE A 276 7.36 -2.08 -4.09
CA ILE A 276 5.90 -2.18 -4.04
C ILE A 276 5.38 -3.45 -3.36
N THR A 277 6.25 -4.23 -2.70
CA THR A 277 5.78 -5.37 -1.90
C THR A 277 5.04 -4.89 -0.66
N TYR A 278 4.18 -5.76 -0.14
CA TYR A 278 3.30 -5.46 0.99
C TYR A 278 4.05 -4.90 2.21
N ASP A 279 5.19 -5.47 2.56
CA ASP A 279 5.93 -5.07 3.77
C ASP A 279 6.42 -3.61 3.68
N PHE A 280 6.99 -3.21 2.54
CA PHE A 280 7.42 -1.83 2.33
C PHE A 280 6.25 -0.87 2.24
N LEU A 281 5.19 -1.21 1.50
CA LEU A 281 4.00 -0.36 1.39
C LEU A 281 3.33 -0.16 2.74
N SER A 282 3.17 -1.23 3.52
CA SER A 282 2.51 -1.16 4.83
C SER A 282 3.35 -0.41 5.87
N ASP A 283 4.68 -0.52 5.83
CA ASP A 283 5.58 0.29 6.67
C ASP A 283 5.52 1.77 6.30
N TRP A 284 5.55 2.08 5.00
CA TRP A 284 5.44 3.44 4.50
C TRP A 284 4.11 4.11 4.83
N LEU A 285 2.98 3.41 4.67
CA LEU A 285 1.67 3.94 5.05
C LEU A 285 1.59 4.26 6.56
N ARG A 286 2.16 3.39 7.41
CA ARG A 286 2.25 3.67 8.86
C ARG A 286 3.11 4.90 9.17
N ASP A 287 4.23 5.09 8.47
CA ASP A 287 5.07 6.29 8.58
C ASP A 287 4.34 7.55 8.10
N ASN A 288 3.56 7.44 7.03
CA ASN A 288 2.72 8.52 6.50
C ASN A 288 1.61 8.91 7.48
N ALA A 289 0.90 7.94 8.08
CA ALA A 289 -0.13 8.20 9.07
C ALA A 289 0.44 8.92 10.30
N ALA A 290 1.57 8.43 10.83
CA ALA A 290 2.25 9.06 11.96
C ALA A 290 2.72 10.49 11.63
N THR A 291 3.29 10.69 10.45
CA THR A 291 3.77 12.00 9.99
C THR A 291 2.61 12.97 9.73
N THR A 292 1.49 12.47 9.21
CA THR A 292 0.24 13.24 9.02
C THR A 292 -0.29 13.75 10.35
N GLU A 293 -0.37 12.89 11.37
CA GLU A 293 -0.81 13.29 12.71
C GLU A 293 0.09 14.39 13.31
N ILE A 294 1.41 14.25 13.17
CA ILE A 294 2.38 15.26 13.64
C ILE A 294 2.19 16.59 12.88
N THR A 295 2.02 16.52 11.56
CA THR A 295 1.83 17.68 10.69
C THR A 295 0.54 18.41 11.03
N ASP A 296 -0.56 17.67 11.18
CA ASP A 296 -1.87 18.20 11.54
C ASP A 296 -1.83 18.91 12.89
N LYS A 297 -1.22 18.27 13.90
CA LYS A 297 -1.04 18.87 15.22
C LYS A 297 -0.20 20.14 15.15
N THR A 298 0.85 20.14 14.33
CA THR A 298 1.76 21.29 14.22
C THR A 298 1.09 22.48 13.56
N PHE A 299 0.37 22.24 12.46
CA PHE A 299 -0.28 23.32 11.72
C PHE A 299 -1.70 23.64 12.20
N GLY A 300 -2.28 22.81 13.07
CA GLY A 300 -3.64 22.96 13.56
C GLY A 300 -4.68 22.60 12.51
N VAL A 301 -4.40 21.57 11.70
CA VAL A 301 -5.37 20.98 10.78
C VAL A 301 -6.37 20.17 11.60
N THR A 302 -7.67 20.41 11.39
CA THR A 302 -8.75 19.68 12.07
C THR A 302 -9.63 18.89 11.12
N ASP A 303 -9.65 19.27 9.85
CA ASP A 303 -10.48 18.67 8.81
C ASP A 303 -9.77 18.88 7.46
N MET A 304 -9.00 17.89 7.04
CA MET A 304 -8.31 17.90 5.75
C MET A 304 -9.26 17.34 4.68
N PRO A 305 -9.48 18.07 3.56
CA PRO A 305 -10.22 17.52 2.43
C PRO A 305 -9.56 16.25 1.88
N HIS A 306 -10.33 15.51 1.09
CA HIS A 306 -9.82 14.35 0.36
C HIS A 306 -8.60 14.71 -0.49
N ILE A 307 -7.56 13.86 -0.46
CA ILE A 307 -6.35 14.00 -1.26
C ILE A 307 -6.06 12.67 -1.98
N ASP A 308 -5.92 12.74 -3.30
CA ASP A 308 -5.44 11.62 -4.10
C ASP A 308 -3.90 11.61 -4.12
N VAL A 309 -3.29 10.44 -3.85
CA VAL A 309 -1.83 10.28 -3.82
C VAL A 309 -1.42 9.26 -4.88
N SER A 310 -0.50 9.57 -5.78
CA SER A 310 0.02 8.57 -6.73
C SER A 310 1.49 8.31 -6.56
N LEU A 311 1.86 7.04 -6.56
CA LEU A 311 3.24 6.61 -6.73
C LEU A 311 3.49 6.45 -8.23
N ASP A 312 4.21 7.40 -8.84
CA ASP A 312 4.59 7.39 -10.26
C ASP A 312 6.08 7.03 -10.37
N ASP A 313 6.49 6.32 -11.41
CA ASP A 313 7.81 5.68 -11.55
C ASP A 313 9.00 6.65 -11.71
N GLY A 314 8.76 7.94 -11.52
CA GLY A 314 9.77 8.98 -11.61
C GLY A 314 10.19 9.34 -13.04
N LEU A 315 9.75 8.61 -14.08
CA LEU A 315 10.17 8.86 -15.47
C LEU A 315 9.74 10.25 -15.97
N LYS A 316 8.68 10.82 -15.39
CA LYS A 316 8.18 12.16 -15.70
C LYS A 316 8.68 13.22 -14.72
N SER A 317 9.50 12.85 -13.73
CA SER A 317 10.04 13.81 -12.77
C SER A 317 10.88 14.86 -13.50
N ARG A 318 10.71 16.13 -13.09
CA ARG A 318 11.54 17.25 -13.53
C ARG A 318 12.74 17.49 -12.61
N GLY A 319 13.22 16.44 -11.94
CA GLY A 319 14.25 16.52 -10.90
C GLY A 319 13.69 16.82 -9.51
N ILE A 320 12.38 16.62 -9.29
CA ILE A 320 11.72 16.78 -7.99
C ILE A 320 11.28 15.42 -7.44
N SER A 321 11.27 15.26 -6.12
CA SER A 321 10.90 14.01 -5.43
C SER A 321 9.39 13.83 -5.27
N GLY A 322 8.63 14.94 -5.28
CA GLY A 322 7.17 14.94 -5.21
C GLY A 322 6.59 16.25 -5.73
N GLU A 323 5.26 16.31 -5.84
CA GLU A 323 4.52 17.52 -6.22
C GLU A 323 3.13 17.52 -5.58
N ALA A 324 2.86 18.48 -4.71
CA ALA A 324 1.52 18.80 -4.24
C ALA A 324 0.81 19.82 -5.16
N TYR A 325 -0.36 19.46 -5.68
CA TYR A 325 -1.19 20.37 -6.47
C TYR A 325 -2.68 20.10 -6.26
N ALA A 326 -3.49 21.16 -6.16
CA ALA A 326 -4.93 21.06 -5.94
C ALA A 326 -5.31 20.17 -4.74
N ASP A 327 -5.89 19.01 -5.00
CA ASP A 327 -6.32 17.91 -4.11
C ASP A 327 -5.50 16.64 -4.37
N TYR A 328 -4.26 16.80 -4.83
CA TYR A 328 -3.42 15.70 -5.28
C TYR A 328 -1.98 15.81 -4.76
N ILE A 329 -1.34 14.66 -4.57
CA ILE A 329 0.10 14.51 -4.34
C ILE A 329 0.68 13.50 -5.33
N LYS A 330 1.62 13.92 -6.17
CA LYS A 330 2.48 13.02 -6.96
C LYS A 330 3.72 12.68 -6.18
N ILE A 331 4.01 11.39 -6.08
CA ILE A 331 5.17 10.84 -5.41
C ILE A 331 6.07 10.19 -6.46
N TYR A 332 7.28 10.74 -6.63
CA TYR A 332 8.34 10.11 -7.43
C TYR A 332 9.36 9.42 -6.52
N SER A 333 9.50 9.88 -5.28
CA SER A 333 10.22 9.21 -4.20
C SER A 333 9.36 9.23 -2.94
N VAL A 334 9.15 8.08 -2.31
CA VAL A 334 8.20 7.91 -1.20
C VAL A 334 8.53 8.74 0.03
N GLY A 335 9.79 9.16 0.16
CA GLY A 335 10.21 10.11 1.20
C GLY A 335 9.66 11.52 1.03
N ALA A 336 9.08 11.87 -0.12
CA ALA A 336 8.53 13.19 -0.37
C ALA A 336 7.15 13.40 0.29
N PHE A 337 6.43 12.33 0.64
CA PHE A 337 5.04 12.43 1.12
C PHE A 337 4.87 13.43 2.27
N SER A 338 5.74 13.37 3.28
CA SER A 338 5.67 14.26 4.44
C SER A 338 5.83 15.74 4.09
N HIS A 339 6.73 16.04 3.15
CA HIS A 339 6.93 17.38 2.60
C HIS A 339 5.68 17.82 1.82
N GLU A 340 5.21 16.99 0.89
CA GLU A 340 4.06 17.33 0.04
C GLU A 340 2.76 17.48 0.85
N TYR A 341 2.56 16.67 1.88
CA TYR A 341 1.40 16.81 2.76
C TYR A 341 1.44 18.11 3.57
N ALA A 342 2.62 18.54 4.02
CA ALA A 342 2.76 19.80 4.74
C ALA A 342 2.38 21.02 3.89
N HIS A 343 2.57 20.98 2.57
CA HIS A 343 2.04 22.00 1.66
C HIS A 343 0.51 22.10 1.73
N HIS A 344 -0.18 20.97 1.71
CA HIS A 344 -1.64 20.91 1.87
C HIS A 344 -2.07 21.43 3.24
N ALA A 345 -1.39 21.04 4.32
CA ALA A 345 -1.66 21.54 5.67
C ALA A 345 -1.53 23.06 5.79
N LEU A 346 -0.46 23.64 5.21
CA LEU A 346 -0.26 25.09 5.19
C LEU A 346 -1.33 25.82 4.39
N LYS A 347 -1.72 25.27 3.24
CA LYS A 347 -2.80 25.82 2.40
C LYS A 347 -4.14 25.77 3.13
N GLN A 348 -4.49 24.61 3.71
CA GLN A 348 -5.75 24.39 4.43
C GLN A 348 -5.90 25.31 5.64
N THR A 349 -4.80 25.63 6.31
CA THR A 349 -4.79 26.49 7.50
C THR A 349 -4.57 27.98 7.18
N ASN A 350 -4.53 28.37 5.90
CA ASN A 350 -4.18 29.71 5.42
C ASN A 350 -2.84 30.22 5.98
N LYS A 351 -1.89 29.32 6.21
CA LYS A 351 -0.52 29.59 6.66
C LYS A 351 0.50 29.53 5.53
N HIS A 352 0.07 29.30 4.30
CA HIS A 352 0.94 29.37 3.14
C HIS A 352 1.46 30.81 2.95
N GLY A 353 2.77 30.99 3.01
CA GLY A 353 3.42 32.30 3.04
C GLY A 353 4.77 32.33 2.33
N ARG A 354 5.67 33.21 2.76
CA ARG A 354 7.00 33.40 2.14
C ARG A 354 7.92 32.20 2.26
N LEU A 355 7.68 31.34 3.25
CA LEU A 355 8.49 30.17 3.57
C LEU A 355 7.74 28.88 3.22
N SER A 356 6.87 28.92 2.19
CA SER A 356 6.03 27.79 1.77
C SER A 356 6.82 26.53 1.49
N GLU A 357 8.07 26.63 1.06
CA GLU A 357 8.95 25.48 0.82
C GLU A 357 9.85 25.13 2.03
N VAL A 358 10.03 26.04 3.01
CA VAL A 358 10.95 25.81 4.17
C VAL A 358 10.19 25.09 5.27
N LEU A 359 8.96 25.53 5.53
CA LEU A 359 8.14 24.95 6.59
C LEU A 359 7.85 23.46 6.31
N PRO A 360 7.48 23.03 5.09
CA PRO A 360 7.36 21.61 4.77
C PRO A 360 8.64 20.83 5.03
N GLU A 361 9.79 21.38 4.64
CA GLU A 361 11.08 20.73 4.87
C GLU A 361 11.35 20.54 6.37
N LEU A 362 11.03 21.54 7.20
CA LEU A 362 11.09 21.47 8.67
C LEU A 362 10.31 20.28 9.24
N HIS A 363 9.20 19.91 8.61
CA HIS A 363 8.38 18.77 9.02
C HIS A 363 8.74 17.46 8.33
N ALA A 364 9.32 17.50 7.14
CA ALA A 364 9.65 16.31 6.36
C ALA A 364 10.49 15.31 7.17
N ASN A 365 11.41 15.82 7.99
CA ASN A 365 12.31 15.04 8.86
C ASN A 365 11.60 14.19 9.94
N THR A 366 10.29 14.34 10.14
CA THR A 366 9.49 13.46 11.01
C THR A 366 9.31 12.07 10.40
N SER A 367 9.26 11.96 9.07
CA SER A 367 9.17 10.71 8.32
C SER A 367 10.50 9.97 8.26
N ALA A 368 10.47 8.66 8.50
CA ALA A 368 11.63 7.79 8.29
C ALA A 368 12.02 7.73 6.81
N TYR A 369 11.04 7.65 5.90
CA TYR A 369 11.30 7.61 4.47
C TYR A 369 11.89 8.90 3.93
N SER A 370 11.49 10.06 4.46
CA SER A 370 12.12 11.35 4.13
C SER A 370 13.60 11.37 4.52
N ARG A 371 13.94 10.91 5.72
CA ARG A 371 15.35 10.81 6.16
C ARG A 371 16.17 9.85 5.29
N LYS A 372 15.61 8.69 4.93
CA LYS A 372 16.24 7.75 4.00
C LYS A 372 16.48 8.44 2.64
N MET A 373 15.47 9.09 2.09
CA MET A 373 15.54 9.78 0.80
C MET A 373 16.68 10.81 0.80
N TRP A 374 16.76 11.64 1.84
CA TRP A 374 17.85 12.61 1.98
C TRP A 374 19.22 11.98 2.13
N PHE A 375 19.35 10.91 2.91
CA PHE A 375 20.62 10.19 2.99
C PHE A 375 21.08 9.70 1.62
N TYR A 376 20.22 9.05 0.84
CA TYR A 376 20.59 8.51 -0.48
C TYR A 376 20.86 9.61 -1.51
N LEU A 377 20.08 10.70 -1.47
CA LEU A 377 20.29 11.87 -2.33
C LEU A 377 21.65 12.53 -2.04
N PHE A 378 21.93 12.86 -0.78
CA PHE A 378 23.09 13.68 -0.40
C PHE A 378 24.39 12.90 -0.26
N SER A 379 24.32 11.59 -0.02
CA SER A 379 25.50 10.71 -0.10
C SER A 379 25.92 10.36 -1.53
N GLY A 380 25.12 10.76 -2.54
CA GLY A 380 25.37 10.41 -3.94
C GLY A 380 25.13 8.93 -4.27
N ALA A 381 24.47 8.20 -3.36
CA ALA A 381 24.22 6.76 -3.45
C ALA A 381 22.94 6.41 -4.23
N SER A 382 22.11 7.39 -4.56
CA SER A 382 20.98 7.17 -5.47
C SER A 382 21.46 6.67 -6.84
N GLN A 383 20.76 5.66 -7.36
CA GLN A 383 21.09 5.01 -8.64
C GLN A 383 20.36 5.65 -9.83
N THR A 384 19.25 6.33 -9.56
CA THR A 384 18.27 6.78 -10.55
C THR A 384 18.12 8.31 -10.59
N PHE A 385 18.45 9.00 -9.49
CA PHE A 385 18.37 10.45 -9.42
C PHE A 385 19.32 11.13 -10.42
N THR A 386 18.79 12.09 -11.17
CA THR A 386 19.56 12.85 -12.15
C THR A 386 20.01 14.19 -11.56
N TYR A 387 21.27 14.25 -11.14
CA TYR A 387 21.89 15.46 -10.60
C TYR A 387 22.16 16.51 -11.68
N ASP A 388 21.93 17.78 -11.36
CA ASP A 388 22.21 18.90 -12.25
C ASP A 388 23.72 19.09 -12.48
N GLN A 389 24.14 18.81 -13.71
CA GLN A 389 25.53 18.94 -14.14
C GLN A 389 25.97 20.40 -14.27
N SER A 390 25.04 21.33 -14.49
CA SER A 390 25.37 22.76 -14.63
C SER A 390 25.77 23.40 -13.30
N THR A 391 25.39 22.75 -12.19
CA THR A 391 25.67 23.19 -10.83
C THR A 391 26.56 22.21 -10.06
N ASP A 392 27.24 21.27 -10.73
CA ASP A 392 28.08 20.25 -10.07
C ASP A 392 27.38 19.70 -8.80
N GLU A 393 26.08 19.43 -8.92
CA GLU A 393 25.20 19.27 -7.76
C GLU A 393 25.65 18.07 -6.91
N LYS A 394 25.98 16.96 -7.57
CA LYS A 394 26.47 15.75 -6.93
C LYS A 394 27.77 16.01 -6.17
N GLU A 395 28.73 16.65 -6.80
CA GLU A 395 30.03 16.97 -6.22
C GLU A 395 29.88 17.91 -5.03
N SER A 396 28.95 18.86 -5.12
CA SER A 396 28.63 19.80 -4.04
C SER A 396 28.06 19.07 -2.82
N TYR A 397 27.12 18.16 -3.02
CA TYR A 397 26.56 17.32 -1.95
C TYR A 397 27.60 16.39 -1.35
N LEU A 398 28.45 15.73 -2.15
CA LEU A 398 29.51 14.86 -1.65
C LEU A 398 30.52 15.60 -0.76
N ALA A 399 30.92 16.81 -1.16
CA ALA A 399 31.80 17.64 -0.33
C ALA A 399 31.17 18.02 1.01
N ALA A 400 29.89 18.39 1.00
CA ALA A 400 29.14 18.67 2.23
C ALA A 400 28.95 17.43 3.10
N PHE A 401 28.75 16.26 2.49
CA PHE A 401 28.59 14.98 3.18
C PHE A 401 29.88 14.56 3.89
N GLU A 402 31.04 14.83 3.31
CA GLU A 402 32.34 14.62 3.99
C GLU A 402 32.53 15.56 5.19
N LEU A 403 32.10 16.82 5.08
CA LEU A 403 32.10 17.72 6.24
C LEU A 403 31.12 17.24 7.32
N TYR A 404 29.92 16.81 6.94
CA TYR A 404 28.92 16.23 7.83
C TYR A 404 29.46 15.03 8.61
N LYS A 405 30.16 14.09 7.94
CA LYS A 405 30.84 12.95 8.59
C LYS A 405 31.80 13.39 9.69
N LYS A 406 32.62 14.42 9.44
CA LYS A 406 33.55 14.95 10.44
C LYS A 406 32.83 15.52 11.66
N LYS A 407 31.61 16.03 11.50
CA LYS A 407 30.79 16.62 12.58
C LYS A 407 30.01 15.60 13.40
N LEU A 408 29.98 14.33 12.99
CA LEU A 408 29.31 13.25 13.73
C LEU A 408 30.20 12.58 14.80
N ASP A 409 31.36 13.16 15.13
CA ASP A 409 32.26 12.68 16.19
C ASP A 409 32.56 11.16 16.15
N GLY A 410 32.71 10.60 14.93
CA GLY A 410 33.07 9.20 14.71
C GLY A 410 31.90 8.24 14.47
N ALA A 411 30.65 8.70 14.52
CA ALA A 411 29.52 7.91 14.04
C ALA A 411 29.49 7.89 12.50
N MET A 412 29.27 6.71 11.91
CA MET A 412 29.07 6.59 10.48
C MET A 412 27.64 7.01 10.11
N PRO A 413 27.46 7.93 9.15
CA PRO A 413 26.15 8.20 8.57
C PRO A 413 25.49 6.94 8.02
N SER A 414 24.19 6.80 8.25
CA SER A 414 23.33 5.80 7.67
C SER A 414 21.95 6.40 7.41
N ALA A 415 21.12 5.70 6.61
CA ALA A 415 19.76 6.13 6.34
C ALA A 415 18.88 6.25 7.61
N VAL A 416 19.24 5.54 8.69
CA VAL A 416 18.52 5.54 9.97
C VAL A 416 18.86 6.75 10.84
N ASN A 417 20.11 7.22 10.81
CA ASN A 417 20.61 8.27 11.71
C ASN A 417 20.93 9.59 11.00
N PHE A 418 20.57 9.73 9.72
CA PHE A 418 20.86 10.92 8.95
C PHE A 418 20.14 12.16 9.53
N ASP A 419 20.91 13.21 9.79
CA ASP A 419 20.42 14.52 10.23
C ASP A 419 20.52 15.48 9.05
N PHE A 420 19.40 15.64 8.33
CA PHE A 420 19.27 16.55 7.20
C PHE A 420 19.73 17.96 7.54
N TRP A 421 19.38 18.44 8.73
CA TRP A 421 19.64 19.82 9.10
C TRP A 421 21.12 20.07 9.34
N LEU A 422 21.80 19.11 9.99
CA LEU A 422 23.25 19.21 10.16
C LEU A 422 23.97 19.13 8.81
N PHE A 423 23.46 18.32 7.88
CA PHE A 423 23.94 18.31 6.50
C PHE A 423 23.72 19.67 5.82
N ALA A 424 22.53 20.28 5.97
CA ALA A 424 22.21 21.59 5.40
C ALA A 424 23.16 22.69 5.92
N ASP A 425 23.52 22.67 7.20
CA ASP A 425 24.52 23.57 7.77
C ASP A 425 25.93 23.32 7.19
N CYS A 426 26.30 22.07 6.96
CA CYS A 426 27.57 21.73 6.30
C CYS A 426 27.61 22.22 4.84
N LEU A 427 26.51 22.06 4.10
CA LEU A 427 26.39 22.56 2.73
C LEU A 427 26.46 24.08 2.69
N ALA A 428 25.73 24.75 3.58
CA ALA A 428 25.76 26.20 3.72
C ALA A 428 27.16 26.72 4.08
N ALA A 429 27.86 26.05 5.01
CA ALA A 429 29.21 26.45 5.40
C ALA A 429 30.23 26.38 4.26
N LEU A 430 30.04 25.49 3.28
CA LEU A 430 30.93 25.36 2.13
C LEU A 430 30.56 26.32 0.98
N TYR A 431 29.27 26.59 0.77
CA TYR A 431 28.79 27.23 -0.46
C TYR A 431 28.01 28.52 -0.24
N CYS A 432 27.78 28.98 0.98
CA CYS A 432 27.22 30.31 1.24
C CYS A 432 28.33 31.36 1.32
N THR A 433 28.26 32.33 0.43
CA THR A 433 29.17 33.47 0.33
C THR A 433 28.37 34.76 0.58
N PRO A 434 28.86 35.68 1.44
CA PRO A 434 28.16 36.93 1.70
C PRO A 434 27.84 37.70 0.42
N ASN A 435 26.58 38.11 0.27
CA ASN A 435 26.03 38.84 -0.88
C ASN A 435 25.81 38.04 -2.16
N GLU A 436 26.01 36.72 -2.15
CA GLU A 436 25.62 35.85 -3.27
C GLU A 436 24.29 35.15 -2.98
N GLN A 437 23.56 34.82 -4.05
CA GLN A 437 22.33 34.05 -3.92
C GLN A 437 22.67 32.59 -3.60
N PRO A 438 21.92 31.92 -2.71
CA PRO A 438 22.09 30.50 -2.46
C PRO A 438 22.00 29.68 -3.76
N ARG A 439 22.90 28.71 -3.93
CA ARG A 439 22.96 27.81 -5.09
C ARG A 439 21.97 26.65 -4.95
N PHE A 440 21.80 26.15 -3.73
CA PHE A 440 20.97 25.01 -3.38
C PHE A 440 19.93 25.38 -2.34
N ARG A 441 18.80 24.67 -2.37
CA ARG A 441 17.69 24.92 -1.46
C ARG A 441 18.06 24.73 0.02
N ALA A 442 18.81 23.67 0.33
CA ALA A 442 19.24 23.35 1.69
C ALA A 442 20.06 24.48 2.35
N GLN A 443 20.68 25.38 1.59
CA GLN A 443 21.35 26.56 2.15
C GLN A 443 20.35 27.56 2.78
N ILE A 444 19.18 27.72 2.17
CA ILE A 444 18.08 28.53 2.70
C ILE A 444 17.52 27.85 3.96
N ASP A 445 17.35 26.53 3.91
CA ASP A 445 16.80 25.75 5.02
C ASP A 445 17.72 25.83 6.26
N SER A 446 19.05 25.85 6.08
CA SER A 446 20.03 26.11 7.15
C SER A 446 19.79 27.46 7.85
N PHE A 447 19.57 28.54 7.09
CA PHE A 447 19.32 29.86 7.69
C PHE A 447 18.07 29.87 8.57
N TYR A 448 16.97 29.29 8.09
CA TYR A 448 15.73 29.24 8.87
C TYR A 448 15.78 28.25 10.02
N ARG A 449 16.54 27.15 9.90
CA ARG A 449 16.87 26.26 11.04
C ARG A 449 17.63 27.04 12.12
N TYR A 450 18.62 27.84 11.73
CA TYR A 450 19.34 28.71 12.65
C TYR A 450 18.40 29.68 13.36
N LEU A 451 17.51 30.36 12.64
CA LEU A 451 16.52 31.26 13.25
C LEU A 451 15.59 30.52 14.21
N ALA A 452 15.08 29.35 13.84
CA ALA A 452 14.25 28.53 14.71
C ALA A 452 14.98 28.15 16.01
N ASN A 453 16.26 27.80 15.93
CA ASN A 453 17.08 27.39 17.09
C ASN A 453 17.44 28.55 18.03
N VAL A 454 17.74 29.73 17.48
CA VAL A 454 18.22 30.88 18.27
C VAL A 454 17.07 31.76 18.74
N TYR A 455 16.05 31.96 17.90
CA TYR A 455 14.95 32.90 18.12
C TYR A 455 13.59 32.22 18.31
N GLY A 456 13.52 30.89 18.16
CA GLY A 456 12.30 30.10 18.34
C GLY A 456 11.47 29.94 17.07
N GLY A 457 10.63 28.90 17.01
CA GLY A 457 9.77 28.63 15.84
C GLY A 457 8.76 29.74 15.51
N GLU A 458 8.35 30.53 16.51
CA GLU A 458 7.47 31.70 16.30
C GLU A 458 8.12 32.74 15.36
N CYS A 459 9.44 32.94 15.49
CA CYS A 459 10.20 33.84 14.60
C CYS A 459 10.03 33.44 13.13
N VAL A 460 10.20 32.15 12.83
CA VAL A 460 10.06 31.59 11.47
C VAL A 460 8.63 31.73 10.96
N MET A 461 7.63 31.46 11.81
CA MET A 461 6.22 31.60 11.44
C MET A 461 5.83 33.06 11.12
N ARG A 462 6.38 34.03 11.83
CA ARG A 462 6.16 35.47 11.54
C ARG A 462 6.80 35.89 10.23
N ILE A 463 8.04 35.48 9.97
CA ILE A 463 8.70 35.73 8.68
C ILE A 463 7.88 35.11 7.53
N ASN A 464 7.37 33.89 7.72
CA ASN A 464 6.49 33.24 6.76
C ASN A 464 5.22 34.06 6.47
N ALA A 465 4.59 34.62 7.50
CA ALA A 465 3.43 35.52 7.37
C ALA A 465 3.78 36.89 6.74
N GLY A 466 5.06 37.16 6.46
CA GLY A 466 5.52 38.46 5.95
C GLY A 466 5.62 39.55 7.01
N GLU A 467 5.57 39.18 8.27
CA GLU A 467 5.73 40.06 9.43
C GLU A 467 7.21 40.24 9.80
N PRO A 468 7.55 41.28 10.60
CA PRO A 468 8.86 41.36 11.23
C PRO A 468 9.14 40.12 12.09
N ASP A 469 10.38 39.64 12.05
CA ASP A 469 10.82 38.40 12.73
C ASP A 469 10.71 38.43 14.27
N GLY A 470 10.55 39.61 14.87
CA GLY A 470 10.39 39.79 16.32
C GLY A 470 11.67 39.88 17.13
N SER A 471 12.84 39.66 16.52
CA SER A 471 14.14 39.83 17.17
C SER A 471 14.48 41.30 17.46
N GLY A 472 13.82 42.23 16.76
CA GLY A 472 14.13 43.66 16.80
C GLY A 472 15.41 44.05 16.06
N LYS A 473 16.04 43.11 15.34
CA LYS A 473 17.25 43.32 14.53
C LYS A 473 16.90 43.56 13.06
N ALA A 474 17.82 44.14 12.30
CA ALA A 474 17.68 44.17 10.85
C ALA A 474 17.92 42.76 10.27
N PHE A 475 17.25 42.42 9.18
CA PHE A 475 17.42 41.12 8.51
C PHE A 475 18.90 40.86 8.12
N SER A 476 19.64 41.91 7.73
CA SER A 476 21.08 41.84 7.44
C SER A 476 21.91 41.39 8.64
N ASP A 477 21.49 41.76 9.85
CA ASP A 477 22.19 41.38 11.09
C ASP A 477 21.94 39.90 11.38
N LEU A 478 20.71 39.42 11.20
CA LEU A 478 20.37 38.00 11.33
C LEU A 478 21.16 37.13 10.35
N VAL A 479 21.28 37.56 9.09
CA VAL A 479 22.10 36.91 8.07
C VAL A 479 23.58 36.90 8.49
N SER A 480 24.09 38.00 9.03
CA SER A 480 25.49 38.09 9.50
C SER A 480 25.78 37.15 10.68
N GLU A 481 24.83 36.99 11.60
CA GLU A 481 24.96 36.06 12.72
C GLU A 481 24.92 34.60 12.27
N TRP A 482 24.07 34.27 11.29
CA TRP A 482 24.07 32.95 10.67
C TRP A 482 25.40 32.65 9.97
N TYR A 483 25.99 33.60 9.23
CA TYR A 483 27.34 33.42 8.67
C TYR A 483 28.40 33.18 9.75
N ALA A 484 28.32 33.90 10.89
CA ALA A 484 29.22 33.66 12.02
C ALA A 484 29.01 32.27 12.65
N TYR A 485 27.77 31.78 12.70
CA TYR A 485 27.45 30.42 13.10
C TYR A 485 28.06 29.38 12.14
N LEU A 486 27.91 29.56 10.83
CA LEU A 486 28.48 28.66 9.81
C LEU A 486 30.02 28.62 9.83
N ALA A 487 30.68 29.70 10.24
CA ALA A 487 32.14 29.70 10.38
C ALA A 487 32.66 28.65 11.40
N SER A 488 31.83 28.25 12.37
CA SER A 488 32.16 27.15 13.29
C SER A 488 32.13 25.76 12.62
N PHE A 489 31.50 25.64 11.45
CA PHE A 489 31.46 24.39 10.69
C PHE A 489 32.70 24.22 9.83
N ALA A 490 33.21 25.30 9.22
CA ALA A 490 34.34 25.29 8.31
C ALA A 490 35.72 25.04 8.97
N SER A 491 35.82 25.08 10.30
CA SER A 491 37.09 25.07 11.05
C SER A 491 37.59 23.69 11.52
N VAL A 492 37.13 22.58 10.92
CA VAL A 492 37.48 21.19 11.33
C VAL A 492 38.14 20.34 10.25
#